data_AF-A0A533WDL2-F1
#
_entry.id   AF-A0A533WDL2-F1
#
_cell.length_a   1.000
_cell.length_b   1.000
_cell.length_c   1.000
_cell.angle_alpha   90.00
_cell.angle_beta   90.00
_cell.angle_gamma   90.00
#
_symmetry.space_group_name_H-M   'P 1'
#
loop_
_entity.id
_entity.type
_entity.pdbx_description
1 polymer ?
#
loop_
_entity_poly.entity_id
_entity_poly.type
_entity_poly.pdbx_seq_one_letter_code
_entity_poly.pdbx_strand_id
1 'polypeptide(L)' 'MIKFGYAAQQEQHHPLALLSHARLAEKAGFDSIWSSDHFHPWADKNAHSAFA' A
#
# COMPACT_ATOMS: atom_id res chain seq x y z
N MET A 1 -19.10 15.60 4.96
CA MET A 1 -19.17 14.13 4.80
C MET A 1 -17.82 13.54 5.16
N ILE A 2 -17.81 12.37 5.78
CA ILE A 2 -16.58 11.62 6.10
C ILE A 2 -16.10 10.93 4.81
N LYS A 3 -14.78 10.83 4.63
CA LYS A 3 -14.13 10.09 3.53
C LYS A 3 -13.33 8.93 4.09
N PHE A 4 -13.30 7.81 3.36
CA PHE A 4 -12.55 6.62 3.71
C PHE A 4 -11.44 6.38 2.69
N GLY A 5 -10.20 6.25 3.15
CA GLY A 5 -9.04 5.93 2.32
C GLY A 5 -8.50 4.54 2.59
N TYR A 6 -7.92 3.91 1.56
CA TYR A 6 -7.17 2.65 1.68
C TYR A 6 -5.67 2.91 1.65
N ALA A 7 -4.94 2.30 2.58
CA ALA A 7 -3.48 2.40 2.67
C ALA A 7 -2.82 1.13 2.08
N ALA A 8 -2.26 1.25 0.89
CA ALA A 8 -1.51 0.21 0.19
C ALA A 8 -0.01 0.29 0.55
N GLN A 9 0.36 -0.24 1.71
CA GLN A 9 1.71 -0.10 2.27
C GLN A 9 2.70 -1.12 1.66
N GLN A 10 3.79 -0.62 1.09
CA GLN A 10 4.85 -1.38 0.41
C GLN A 10 5.57 -2.40 1.31
N GLU A 11 5.43 -2.24 2.62
CA GLU A 11 6.01 -3.09 3.65
C GLU A 11 5.27 -4.40 3.85
N GLN A 12 4.00 -4.48 3.42
CA GLN A 12 3.11 -5.60 3.74
C GLN A 12 3.08 -6.66 2.64
N HIS A 13 3.13 -6.21 1.38
CA HIS A 13 2.89 -7.09 0.23
C HIS A 13 3.73 -6.66 -0.97
N HIS A 14 3.99 -7.62 -1.87
CA HIS A 14 4.64 -7.35 -3.14
C HIS A 14 3.87 -6.27 -3.95
N PRO A 15 4.55 -5.38 -4.69
CA PRO A 15 3.90 -4.27 -5.40
C PRO A 15 2.74 -4.67 -6.32
N LEU A 16 2.83 -5.84 -6.99
CA LEU A 16 1.75 -6.35 -7.83
C LEU A 16 0.49 -6.76 -7.04
N ALA A 17 0.66 -7.25 -5.81
CA ALA A 17 -0.46 -7.53 -4.92
C ALA A 17 -1.10 -6.21 -4.43
N LEU A 18 -0.28 -5.22 -4.08
CA LEU A 18 -0.77 -3.89 -3.70
C LEU A 18 -1.53 -3.19 -4.83
N LEU A 19 -1.08 -3.34 -6.09
CA LEU A 19 -1.82 -2.85 -7.26
C LEU A 19 -3.19 -3.53 -7.39
N SER A 20 -3.25 -4.83 -7.11
CA SER A 20 -4.52 -5.57 -7.10
C SER A 20 -5.43 -5.09 -5.98
N HIS A 21 -4.89 -4.83 -4.78
CA HIS A 21 -5.64 -4.27 -3.66
C HIS A 21 -6.15 -2.86 -3.94
N ALA A 22 -5.34 -1.99 -4.55
CA ALA A 22 -5.73 -0.65 -4.95
C ALA A 22 -6.95 -0.68 -5.90
N ARG A 23 -6.93 -1.57 -6.90
CA ARG A 23 -8.08 -1.79 -7.80
C ARG A 23 -9.32 -2.30 -7.06
N LEU A 24 -9.15 -3.15 -6.06
CA LEU A 24 -10.28 -3.62 -5.24
C LEU A 24 -10.83 -2.50 -4.34
N ALA A 25 -9.97 -1.67 -3.75
CA ALA A 25 -10.37 -0.54 -2.93
C ALA A 25 -11.18 0.48 -3.73
N GLU A 26 -10.75 0.81 -4.95
CA GLU A 26 -11.53 1.66 -5.86
C GLU A 26 -12.93 1.05 -6.13
N LYS A 27 -12.98 -0.24 -6.49
CA LYS A 27 -14.25 -0.96 -6.72
C LYS A 27 -15.14 -1.04 -5.49
N ALA A 28 -14.56 -1.04 -4.29
CA ALA A 28 -15.28 -1.08 -3.02
C ALA A 28 -15.78 0.31 -2.57
N GLY A 29 -15.44 1.38 -3.29
CA GLY A 29 -15.95 2.73 -3.02
C GLY A 29 -15.09 3.55 -2.06
N PHE A 30 -13.81 3.21 -1.87
CA PHE A 30 -12.89 4.08 -1.13
C PHE A 30 -12.63 5.38 -1.91
N ASP A 31 -12.55 6.50 -1.19
CA ASP A 31 -12.37 7.85 -1.77
C ASP A 31 -10.93 8.15 -2.20
N SER A 32 -9.96 7.44 -1.63
CA SER A 32 -8.54 7.67 -1.89
C SER A 32 -7.72 6.42 -1.60
N ILE A 33 -6.56 6.34 -2.26
CA ILE A 33 -5.58 5.28 -2.07
C ILE A 33 -4.24 5.95 -1.77
N TRP A 34 -3.58 5.49 -0.71
CA TRP A 34 -2.30 6.02 -0.24
C TRP A 34 -1.26 4.90 -0.27
N SER A 35 -0.07 5.17 -0.78
CA SER A 35 1.07 4.24 -0.74
C SER A 35 2.20 4.88 0.04
N SER A 36 2.95 4.06 0.78
CA SER A 36 4.27 4.45 1.26
C SER A 36 5.24 4.59 0.08
N ASP A 37 6.25 5.43 0.25
CA ASP A 37 7.37 5.61 -0.68
C ASP A 37 8.67 5.49 0.13
N HIS A 38 9.10 4.25 0.35
CA HIS A 38 10.31 3.97 1.11
C HIS A 38 11.36 3.33 0.23
N PHE A 39 12.54 3.95 0.24
CA PHE A 39 13.73 3.37 -0.39
C PHE A 39 14.31 2.21 0.44
N HIS A 40 14.33 2.35 1.77
CA HIS A 40 14.76 1.29 2.69
C HIS A 40 13.57 0.82 3.54
N PRO A 41 13.55 -0.45 3.99
CA PRO A 41 12.54 -0.92 4.92
C PRO A 41 12.61 -0.17 6.27
N TRP A 42 11.49 -0.13 7.00
CA TRP A 42 11.42 0.50 8.34
C TRP A 42 12.21 -0.21 9.44
N ALA A 43 12.61 -1.46 9.21
CA ALA A 43 13.30 -2.26 10.21
C ALA A 43 14.45 -3.05 9.56
N ASP A 44 15.46 -3.34 10.37
CA ASP A 44 16.70 -3.97 9.90
C ASP A 44 16.53 -5.45 9.51
N LYS A 45 15.46 -6.11 9.96
CA LYS A 45 15.26 -7.55 9.77
C LYS A 45 13.83 -7.86 9.38
N ASN A 46 13.68 -8.78 8.42
CA ASN A 46 12.38 -9.31 7.94
C ASN A 46 11.39 -8.20 7.54
N ALA A 47 11.90 -7.11 6.97
CA ALA A 47 11.11 -5.99 6.52
C ALA A 47 11.21 -5.88 4.99
N HIS A 48 10.20 -5.26 4.41
CA HIS A 48 10.11 -5.07 2.96
C HIS A 48 10.00 -3.58 2.64
N SER A 49 10.60 -3.21 1.52
CA SER A 49 10.34 -1.98 0.78
C SER A 49 10.03 -2.40 -0.66
N ALA A 50 9.28 -1.61 -1.42
CA ALA A 50 9.06 -1.94 -2.83
C ALA A 50 10.33 -1.79 -3.68
N PHE A 51 11.35 -1.13 -3.13
CA PHE A 51 12.69 -1.07 -3.68
C PHE A 51 13.52 -2.24 -3.09
N ALA A 52 13.92 -3.16 -3.98
CA ALA A 52 14.72 -4.37 -3.74
C ALA A 52 14.04 -5.51 -2.95
#